data_AF-A0A1B6DU99-F1
#
_entry.id   AF-A0A1B6DU99-F1
#
_cell.length_a   1.000
_cell.length_b   1.000
_cell.length_c   1.000
_cell.angle_alpha   90.00
_cell.angle_beta   90.00
_cell.angle_gamma   90.00
#
_symmetry.space_group_name_H-M   'P 1'
#
loop_
_entity.id
_entity.type
_entity.pdbx_description
1 polymer ?
#
loop_
_entity_poly.entity_id
_entity_poly.type
_entity_poly.pdbx_seq_one_letter_code
_entity_poly.pdbx_strand_id
1 'polypeptide(L)'
;MKEDAMAESQMTPQPSVISTAHCPEALIMPRKPVNPYLESQDRQNLHRELLFNQKIGKNVLNQKSELQRALEKHKDTQVKKELELQKQECRTPFERVIEERARRLETLEKTNVEEENGNTPEFLQVHAKLRARMEAK
;
A
#
# COMPACT_ATOMS: atom_id res chain seq x y z
N MET A 1 -76.42 -43.81 -64.97
CA MET A 1 -75.65 -43.37 -66.16
C MET A 1 -75.14 -41.97 -65.89
N LYS A 2 -73.83 -41.79 -66.08
CA LYS A 2 -73.02 -40.56 -65.97
C LYS A 2 -72.76 -40.10 -64.53
N GLU A 3 -71.66 -40.50 -63.90
CA GLU A 3 -70.23 -40.18 -64.14
C GLU A 3 -69.84 -38.75 -63.73
N ASP A 4 -68.63 -38.71 -63.17
CA ASP A 4 -67.71 -37.59 -62.96
C ASP A 4 -67.89 -36.79 -61.65
N ALA A 5 -66.84 -36.49 -60.87
CA ALA A 5 -65.46 -36.95 -60.86
C ALA A 5 -64.85 -36.57 -59.50
N MET A 6 -63.81 -37.29 -59.09
CA MET A 6 -62.94 -36.97 -57.97
C MET A 6 -62.39 -35.54 -58.04
N ALA A 7 -62.34 -34.87 -56.88
CA ALA A 7 -61.40 -33.78 -56.63
C ALA A 7 -60.88 -33.90 -55.20
N GLU A 8 -59.96 -34.85 -55.05
CA GLU A 8 -58.93 -34.83 -54.01
C GLU A 8 -58.07 -33.57 -54.20
N SER A 9 -58.06 -32.68 -53.22
CA SER A 9 -57.04 -31.62 -53.14
C SER A 9 -56.73 -31.28 -51.69
N GLN A 10 -55.85 -32.10 -51.12
CA GLN A 10 -54.66 -31.68 -50.38
C GLN A 10 -54.83 -30.55 -49.34
N MET A 11 -54.87 -30.99 -48.08
CA MET A 11 -54.58 -30.17 -46.92
C MET A 11 -53.08 -29.83 -46.92
N THR A 12 -52.72 -28.64 -47.38
CA THR A 12 -51.40 -28.05 -47.14
C THR A 12 -51.47 -27.18 -45.88
N PRO A 13 -50.60 -27.36 -44.88
CA PRO A 13 -50.47 -26.36 -43.83
C PRO A 13 -49.70 -25.19 -44.44
N GLN A 14 -50.43 -24.11 -44.75
CA GLN A 14 -49.81 -22.82 -45.02
C GLN A 14 -48.93 -22.48 -43.81
N PRO A 15 -47.62 -22.19 -43.98
CA PRO A 15 -46.85 -21.60 -42.90
C PRO A 15 -47.53 -20.27 -42.59
N SER A 16 -47.97 -20.11 -41.34
CA SER A 16 -48.40 -18.83 -40.80
C SER A 16 -47.24 -17.86 -40.99
N VAL A 17 -47.29 -17.13 -42.11
CA VAL A 17 -46.51 -15.93 -42.34
C VAL A 17 -46.76 -15.08 -41.11
N ILE A 18 -45.69 -14.85 -40.35
CA ILE A 18 -45.71 -13.87 -39.27
C ILE A 18 -46.03 -12.56 -39.99
N SER A 19 -47.32 -12.22 -39.99
CA SER A 19 -47.79 -10.89 -40.29
C SER A 19 -47.25 -10.08 -39.14
N THR A 20 -45.99 -9.63 -39.27
CA THR A 20 -45.45 -8.52 -38.49
C THR A 20 -46.29 -7.32 -38.90
N ALA A 21 -47.46 -7.29 -38.27
CA ALA A 21 -48.36 -6.19 -38.23
C ALA A 21 -47.52 -4.97 -37.90
N HIS A 22 -47.87 -3.91 -38.60
CA HIS A 22 -47.37 -2.56 -38.49
C HIS A 22 -47.78 -2.01 -37.12
N CYS A 23 -47.25 -2.60 -36.05
CA CYS A 23 -47.31 -2.08 -34.70
C CYS A 23 -46.09 -1.17 -34.56
N PRO A 24 -46.26 0.15 -34.38
CA PRO A 24 -45.13 1.06 -34.12
C PRO A 24 -44.33 0.67 -32.87
N GLU A 25 -44.85 -0.26 -32.06
CA GLU A 25 -44.24 -0.82 -30.86
C GLU A 25 -43.33 -2.04 -31.12
N ALA A 26 -43.29 -2.57 -32.35
CA ALA A 26 -42.40 -3.66 -32.75
C ALA A 26 -41.07 -3.18 -33.37
N LEU A 27 -40.84 -1.86 -33.44
CA LEU A 27 -39.56 -1.31 -33.89
C LEU A 27 -38.51 -1.47 -32.78
N ILE A 28 -37.52 -2.34 -33.01
CA ILE A 28 -36.33 -2.41 -32.15
C ILE A 28 -35.55 -1.11 -32.34
N MET A 29 -35.70 -0.19 -31.39
CA MET A 29 -34.95 1.06 -31.37
C MET A 29 -33.45 0.77 -31.19
N PRO A 30 -32.55 1.40 -31.98
CA PRO A 30 -31.12 1.34 -31.72
C PRO A 30 -30.81 1.79 -30.30
N ARG A 31 -30.24 0.89 -29.48
CA ARG A 31 -29.74 1.18 -28.14
C ARG A 31 -28.23 1.13 -28.15
N LYS A 32 -27.59 2.01 -27.36
CA LYS A 32 -26.15 1.93 -27.16
C LYS A 32 -25.84 0.63 -26.41
N PRO A 33 -24.93 -0.22 -26.91
CA PRO A 33 -24.51 -1.40 -26.18
C PRO A 33 -23.89 -0.96 -24.84
N VAL A 34 -24.16 -1.72 -23.79
CA VAL A 34 -23.66 -1.40 -22.45
C VAL A 34 -22.15 -1.58 -22.43
N ASN A 35 -21.45 -0.64 -21.80
CA ASN A 35 -20.00 -0.70 -21.71
C ASN A 35 -19.60 -1.87 -20.78
N PRO A 36 -18.86 -2.88 -21.26
CA PRO A 36 -18.44 -4.01 -20.44
C PRO A 36 -17.54 -3.62 -19.25
N TYR A 37 -16.92 -2.43 -19.30
CA TYR A 37 -16.23 -1.85 -18.16
C TYR A 37 -17.17 -1.59 -16.97
N LEU A 38 -18.39 -1.13 -17.25
CA LEU A 38 -19.39 -0.83 -16.22
C LEU A 38 -20.05 -2.11 -15.69
N GLU A 39 -20.12 -3.17 -16.51
CA GLU A 39 -20.70 -4.45 -16.13
C GLU A 39 -19.81 -5.27 -15.18
N SER A 40 -18.48 -5.20 -15.34
CA SER A 40 -17.56 -6.00 -14.52
C SER A 40 -17.15 -5.26 -13.24
N GLN A 41 -17.85 -5.55 -12.15
CA GLN A 41 -17.50 -5.05 -10.82
C GLN A 41 -16.08 -5.48 -10.40
N ASP A 42 -15.69 -6.72 -10.71
CA ASP A 42 -14.37 -7.26 -10.39
C ASP A 42 -13.24 -6.47 -11.05
N ARG A 43 -13.39 -6.12 -12.33
CA ARG A 43 -12.44 -5.24 -13.02
C ARG A 43 -12.34 -3.89 -12.34
N GLN A 44 -13.47 -3.27 -12.01
CA GLN A 44 -13.47 -1.96 -11.36
C GLN A 44 -12.80 -2.01 -9.99
N ASN A 45 -13.06 -3.07 -9.21
CA ASN A 45 -12.41 -3.32 -7.92
C ASN A 45 -10.90 -3.43 -8.09
N LEU A 46 -10.45 -4.28 -9.03
CA LEU A 46 -9.02 -4.47 -9.32
C LEU A 46 -8.36 -3.16 -9.78
N HIS A 47 -9.02 -2.38 -10.64
CA HIS A 47 -8.49 -1.09 -11.09
C HIS A 47 -8.29 -0.10 -9.93
N ARG A 48 -9.28 -0.01 -9.01
CA ARG A 48 -9.16 0.82 -7.81
C ARG A 48 -8.03 0.36 -6.90
N GLU A 49 -7.89 -0.95 -6.69
CA GLU A 49 -6.83 -1.52 -5.88
C GLU A 49 -5.44 -1.25 -6.47
N LEU A 50 -5.27 -1.44 -7.78
CA LEU A 50 -4.01 -1.17 -8.47
C LEU A 50 -3.62 0.32 -8.39
N LEU A 51 -4.57 1.23 -8.61
CA LEU A 51 -4.33 2.67 -8.44
C LEU A 51 -3.96 3.03 -6.99
N PHE A 52 -4.63 2.41 -6.02
CA PHE A 52 -4.32 2.60 -4.60
C PHE A 52 -2.89 2.12 -4.29
N ASN A 53 -2.52 0.92 -4.74
CA ASN A 53 -1.18 0.37 -4.55
C ASN A 53 -0.10 1.24 -5.20
N GLN A 54 -0.35 1.80 -6.39
CA GLN A 54 0.53 2.77 -7.04
C GLN A 54 0.68 4.05 -6.22
N LYS A 55 -0.43 4.60 -5.71
CA LYS A 55 -0.43 5.82 -4.87
C LYS A 55 0.33 5.63 -3.55
N ILE A 56 0.22 4.45 -2.94
CA ILE A 56 0.93 4.11 -1.69
C ILE A 56 2.38 3.64 -1.95
N GLY A 57 2.75 3.36 -3.21
CA GLY A 57 4.07 2.85 -3.57
C GLY A 57 4.26 1.35 -3.26
N LYS A 58 3.19 0.59 -3.10
CA LYS A 58 3.23 -0.87 -2.90
C LYS A 58 3.33 -1.59 -4.25
N ASN A 59 4.52 -2.10 -4.59
CA ASN A 59 4.71 -2.91 -5.80
C ASN A 59 4.22 -4.35 -5.57
N VAL A 60 3.09 -4.76 -6.15
CA VAL A 60 2.53 -6.12 -5.97
C VAL A 60 3.21 -7.20 -6.81
N LEU A 61 3.97 -6.81 -7.86
CA LEU A 61 4.55 -7.75 -8.82
C LEU A 61 5.90 -8.34 -8.35
N ASN A 62 6.64 -7.58 -7.53
CA ASN A 62 8.00 -7.92 -7.11
C ASN A 62 8.15 -8.02 -5.58
N GLN A 63 7.07 -8.30 -4.84
CA GLN A 63 7.14 -8.49 -3.40
C GLN A 63 7.71 -9.87 -3.06
N LYS A 64 8.72 -9.89 -2.18
CA LYS A 64 9.07 -11.10 -1.41
C LYS A 64 7.80 -11.61 -0.73
N SER A 65 7.57 -12.92 -0.73
CA SER A 65 6.42 -13.50 -0.01
C SER A 65 6.45 -13.11 1.47
N GLU A 66 5.30 -13.11 2.13
CA GLU A 66 5.24 -12.78 3.56
C GLU A 66 6.18 -13.67 4.39
N LEU A 67 6.26 -14.96 4.04
CA LEU A 67 7.18 -15.92 4.62
C LEU A 67 8.64 -15.52 4.41
N GLN A 68 9.02 -15.15 3.18
CA GLN A 68 10.39 -14.73 2.88
C GLN A 68 10.78 -13.46 3.66
N ARG A 69 9.86 -12.49 3.75
CA ARG A 69 10.04 -11.27 4.56
C ARG A 69 10.21 -11.60 6.05
N ALA A 70 9.42 -12.54 6.57
CA ALA A 70 9.52 -12.98 7.96
C ALA A 70 10.85 -13.72 8.24
N LEU A 71 11.27 -14.61 7.33
CA LEU A 71 12.54 -15.33 7.45
C LEU A 71 13.75 -14.40 7.38
N GLU A 72 13.75 -13.42 6.48
CA GLU A 72 14.80 -12.40 6.39
C GLU A 72 14.87 -11.58 7.67
N LYS A 73 13.73 -11.08 8.16
CA LYS A 73 13.66 -10.37 9.44
C LYS A 73 14.17 -11.20 10.62
N HIS A 74 13.84 -12.50 10.64
CA HIS A 74 14.35 -13.41 11.67
C HIS A 74 15.87 -13.55 11.58
N LYS A 75 16.42 -13.78 10.38
CA LYS A 75 17.88 -13.86 10.17
C LYS A 75 18.59 -12.57 10.60
N ASP A 76 18.07 -11.41 10.20
CA ASP A 76 18.64 -10.11 10.56
C ASP A 76 18.64 -9.92 12.09
N THR A 77 17.56 -10.32 12.75
CA THR A 77 17.45 -10.24 14.22
C THR A 77 18.49 -11.14 14.90
N GLN A 78 18.68 -12.36 14.39
CA GLN A 78 19.66 -13.31 14.92
C GLN A 78 21.09 -12.80 14.73
N VAL A 79 21.43 -12.28 13.55
CA VAL A 79 22.74 -11.69 13.25
C VAL A 79 23.00 -10.48 14.15
N LYS A 80 22.01 -9.60 14.32
CA LYS A 80 22.13 -8.44 15.20
C LYS A 80 22.39 -8.85 16.65
N LYS A 81 21.66 -9.86 17.14
CA LYS A 81 21.83 -10.39 18.50
C LYS A 81 23.21 -11.00 18.70
N GLU A 82 23.71 -11.75 17.72
CA GLU A 82 25.05 -12.33 17.75
C GLU A 82 26.13 -11.25 17.77
N LEU A 83 26.00 -10.23 16.93
CA LEU A 83 26.92 -9.09 16.89
C LEU A 83 26.93 -8.31 18.21
N GLU A 84 25.76 -8.12 18.82
CA GLU A 84 25.65 -7.46 20.11
C GLU A 84 26.31 -8.28 21.24
N LEU A 85 26.11 -9.59 21.24
CA LEU A 85 26.78 -10.49 22.18
C LEU A 85 28.29 -10.46 21.99
N GLN A 86 28.78 -10.59 20.75
CA GLN A 86 30.20 -10.51 20.44
C GLN A 86 30.80 -9.16 20.89
N LYS A 87 30.08 -8.05 20.67
CA LYS A 87 30.51 -6.74 21.15
C LYS A 87 30.60 -6.69 22.67
N GLN A 88 29.67 -7.33 23.39
CA GLN A 88 29.72 -7.41 24.85
C GLN A 88 30.88 -8.29 25.36
N GLU A 89 31.15 -9.41 24.70
CA GLU A 89 32.28 -10.31 25.05
C GLU A 89 33.64 -9.66 24.75
N CYS A 90 33.77 -8.95 23.64
CA CYS A 90 35.01 -8.27 23.25
C CYS A 90 35.19 -6.89 23.90
N ARG A 91 34.26 -6.45 24.76
CA ARG A 91 34.34 -5.11 25.37
C ARG A 91 35.49 -5.00 26.34
N THR A 92 36.34 -4.00 26.11
CA THR A 92 37.44 -3.72 27.02
C THR A 92 36.91 -3.10 28.34
N PRO A 93 37.63 -3.26 29.47
CA PRO A 93 37.28 -2.60 30.72
C PRO A 93 37.15 -1.07 30.58
N PHE A 94 38.01 -0.45 29.77
CA PHE A 94 37.98 0.99 29.50
C PHE A 94 36.70 1.43 28.79
N GLU A 95 36.29 0.67 27.77
CA GLU A 95 35.07 0.95 27.00
C GLU A 95 33.81 0.85 27.87
N ARG A 96 33.75 -0.12 28.80
CA ARG A 96 32.67 -0.21 29.80
C ARG A 96 32.59 1.04 30.68
N VAL A 97 33.72 1.58 31.13
CA VAL A 97 33.77 2.78 31.96
C VAL A 97 33.33 4.02 31.17
N ILE A 98 33.73 4.15 29.91
CA ILE A 98 33.27 5.24 29.04
C ILE A 98 31.75 5.19 28.90
N GLU A 99 31.19 4.03 28.60
CA GLU A 99 29.74 3.87 28.43
C GLU A 99 28.96 4.15 29.71
N GLU A 100 29.47 3.70 30.85
CA GLU A 100 28.86 3.99 32.14
C GLU A 100 28.87 5.50 32.45
N ARG A 101 29.99 6.18 32.14
CA ARG A 101 30.08 7.63 32.27
C ARG A 101 29.12 8.35 31.32
N ALA A 102 29.02 7.90 30.07
CA ALA A 102 28.07 8.45 29.10
C ALA A 102 26.62 8.30 29.59
N ARG A 103 26.24 7.12 30.12
CA ARG A 103 24.91 6.88 30.68
C ARG A 103 24.61 7.81 31.87
N ARG A 104 25.58 8.02 32.77
CA ARG A 104 25.43 8.97 33.89
C ARG A 104 25.21 10.40 33.39
N LEU A 105 25.95 10.82 32.37
CA LEU A 105 25.80 12.15 31.78
C LEU A 105 24.42 12.31 31.13
N GLU A 106 23.94 11.33 30.36
CA GLU A 106 22.60 11.37 29.75
C GLU A 106 21.49 11.49 30.80
N THR A 107 21.61 10.78 31.94
CA THR A 107 20.64 10.93 33.03
C THR A 107 20.68 12.31 33.68
N LEU A 108 21.89 12.87 33.87
CA LEU A 108 22.07 14.20 34.43
C LEU A 108 21.55 15.29 33.49
N GLU A 109 21.80 15.16 32.19
CA GLU A 109 21.28 16.10 31.18
C GLU A 109 19.75 16.07 31.15
N LYS A 110 19.13 14.89 31.19
CA LYS A 110 17.66 14.78 31.24
C LYS A 110 17.06 15.45 32.48
N THR A 111 17.67 15.25 33.64
CA THR A 111 17.20 15.92 34.88
C THR A 111 17.47 17.42 34.86
N ASN A 112 18.61 17.85 34.33
CA ASN A 112 19.01 19.26 34.32
C ASN A 112 18.23 20.07 33.27
N VAL A 113 17.82 19.47 32.15
CA VAL A 113 16.93 20.12 31.16
C VAL A 113 15.57 20.50 31.76
N GLU A 114 15.07 19.78 32.77
CA GLU A 114 13.84 20.18 33.48
C GLU A 114 14.06 21.37 34.44
N GLU A 115 15.30 21.59 34.91
CA GLU A 115 15.66 22.65 35.85
C GLU A 115 16.26 23.92 35.18
N GLU A 116 16.86 23.81 33.99
CA GLU A 116 17.67 24.85 33.33
C GLU A 116 16.90 25.80 32.39
N ASN A 117 15.58 25.91 32.49
CA ASN A 117 14.83 26.90 31.69
C ASN A 117 15.05 28.38 32.10
N GLY A 118 16.00 28.68 32.98
CA GLY A 118 16.25 30.08 33.41
C GLY A 118 17.61 30.45 34.00
N ASN A 119 18.56 29.53 34.22
CA ASN A 119 19.77 29.85 34.99
C ASN A 119 21.07 29.43 34.30
N THR A 120 21.45 30.15 33.24
CA THR A 120 22.78 29.95 32.63
C THR A 120 23.89 30.43 33.58
N PRO A 121 24.82 29.56 34.01
CA PRO A 121 25.84 29.93 35.01
C PRO A 121 26.81 31.00 34.50
N GLU A 122 27.20 31.92 35.39
CA GLU A 122 28.03 33.10 35.09
C GLU A 122 29.35 32.74 34.38
N PHE A 123 29.99 31.65 34.79
CA PHE A 123 31.24 31.18 34.19
C PHE A 123 31.12 30.90 32.69
N LEU A 124 30.00 30.35 32.21
CA LEU A 124 29.77 30.14 30.77
C LEU A 124 29.70 31.48 30.02
N GLN A 125 29.12 32.50 30.64
CA GLN A 125 29.02 33.84 30.05
C GLN A 125 30.40 34.51 29.96
N VAL A 126 31.21 34.41 31.02
CA VAL A 126 32.59 34.93 31.03
C VAL A 126 33.46 34.21 30.00
N HIS A 127 33.34 32.88 29.92
CA HIS A 127 34.08 32.07 28.97
C HIS A 127 33.70 32.38 27.51
N ALA A 128 32.41 32.60 27.23
CA ALA A 128 31.94 33.03 25.92
C ALA A 128 32.51 34.40 25.52
N LYS A 129 32.48 35.38 26.45
CA LYS A 129 33.07 36.71 26.24
C LYS A 129 34.58 36.64 25.97
N LEU A 130 35.29 35.77 26.69
CA LEU A 130 36.73 35.59 26.48
C LEU A 130 37.04 34.97 25.12
N ARG A 131 36.32 33.92 24.71
CA ARG A 131 36.46 33.31 23.38
C ARG A 131 36.19 34.31 22.26
N ALA A 132 35.11 35.08 22.36
CA ALA A 132 34.77 36.11 21.37
C ALA A 132 35.87 37.18 21.24
N ARG A 133 36.55 37.54 22.34
CA ARG A 133 37.70 38.46 22.30
C ARG A 133 38.95 37.86 21.67
N MET A 134 39.16 36.55 21.78
CA MET A 134 40.32 35.88 21.19
C MET A 134 40.18 35.68 19.68
N GLU A 135 38.96 35.40 19.19
CA GLU A 135 38.68 35.23 17.76
C GLU A 135 38.57 36.55 16.99
N ALA A 136 38.39 37.68 17.68
CA ALA A 136 38.36 39.02 17.09
C ALA A 136 39.77 39.66 16.91
N LYS A 137 40.83 38.88 17.07
CA LYS A 137 42.24 39.29 16.94
C LYS A 137 42.90 38.53 15.79
#